data_AF-A0AAU7ZGE3-F1
#
_entry.id   AF-A0AAU7ZGE3-F1
#
_cell.length_a   1.000
_cell.length_b   1.000
_cell.length_c   1.000
_cell.angle_alpha   90.00
_cell.angle_beta   90.00
_cell.angle_gamma   90.00
#
_symmetry.space_group_name_H-M   'P 1'
#
loop_
_entity.id
_entity.type
_entity.pdbx_description
1 polymer ?
#
loop_
_entity_poly.entity_id
_entity_poly.type
_entity_poly.pdbx_seq_one_letter_code
_entity_poly.pdbx_strand_id
1 'polypeptide(L)'
;MQSGKMRKQGLSGKRHAGHGAGHVSGRVTTEREVRVGVFRQPAMQTPVLVLNASYEPINICGARRALVLVLKGVARTEEEQGAVLHAARMRVAMPSVIRLLEYRRIPHQTRALSRKNILLRDRNSCQYCSVILTAGELTLDHVIPRSRGGLSTWENLVACCHNCNRRKGNQMLHELTDMKLQREPRPFSLHTSRHIMRMIGSADAAWRKYLYFEAEPAA
;
A
#
# COMPACT_ATOMS: atom_id res chain seq x y z
N MET A 1 -12.50 53.59 41.46
CA MET A 1 -13.19 53.29 42.73
C MET A 1 -13.58 51.82 42.65
N GLN A 2 -12.81 50.91 43.30
CA GLN A 2 -13.19 50.20 44.53
C GLN A 2 -14.55 49.50 44.40
N SER A 3 -14.79 48.22 44.69
CA SER A 3 -14.19 47.12 45.45
C SER A 3 -15.03 45.87 45.06
N GLY A 4 -14.79 44.61 45.38
CA GLY A 4 -14.08 43.97 46.48
C GLY A 4 -14.33 42.46 46.42
N LYS A 5 -13.49 41.75 47.18
CA LYS A 5 -13.28 40.29 47.32
C LYS A 5 -14.51 39.54 47.87
N MET A 6 -14.54 38.20 47.74
CA MET A 6 -14.35 37.28 48.90
C MET A 6 -14.35 35.78 48.54
N ARG A 7 -13.38 35.08 49.14
CA ARG A 7 -13.23 33.63 49.28
C ARG A 7 -14.17 33.08 50.37
N LYS A 8 -14.59 31.82 50.27
CA LYS A 8 -14.73 30.82 51.37
C LYS A 8 -14.51 29.42 50.75
N GLN A 9 -13.41 28.72 51.06
CA GLN A 9 -13.18 27.78 52.18
C GLN A 9 -14.18 26.61 52.25
N GLY A 10 -13.63 25.39 52.24
CA GLY A 10 -14.35 24.11 52.24
C GLY A 10 -14.42 23.42 53.62
N LEU A 11 -14.31 22.08 53.59
CA LEU A 11 -14.49 21.04 54.63
C LEU A 11 -15.89 20.38 54.56
N SER A 12 -16.11 19.08 54.73
CA SER A 12 -15.29 17.87 54.89
C SER A 12 -16.28 16.70 54.91
N GLY A 13 -15.89 15.51 54.44
CA GLY A 13 -16.72 14.32 54.54
C GLY A 13 -16.00 13.04 54.15
N LYS A 14 -15.23 12.47 55.09
CA LYS A 14 -14.70 11.10 55.01
C LYS A 14 -15.82 10.09 55.29
N ARG A 15 -15.80 8.94 54.60
CA ARG A 15 -16.01 7.60 55.22
C ARG A 15 -15.51 6.49 54.29
N HIS A 16 -14.78 5.55 54.88
CA HIS A 16 -14.15 4.37 54.30
C HIS A 16 -15.17 3.25 54.04
N ALA A 17 -14.90 2.36 53.07
CA ALA A 17 -14.51 0.95 53.30
C ALA A 17 -14.76 0.06 52.06
N GLY A 18 -13.67 -0.59 51.60
CA GLY A 18 -13.60 -1.97 51.10
C GLY A 18 -14.42 -2.40 49.88
N HIS A 19 -13.74 -2.91 48.85
CA HIS A 19 -13.69 -4.34 48.51
C HIS A 19 -13.01 -4.54 47.15
N GLY A 20 -12.20 -5.60 47.04
CA GLY A 20 -11.96 -6.28 45.76
C GLY A 20 -10.61 -6.06 45.11
N ALA A 21 -9.56 -6.67 45.67
CA ALA A 21 -8.41 -7.11 44.88
C ALA A 21 -8.89 -8.21 43.92
N GLY A 22 -8.74 -7.97 42.61
CA GLY A 22 -9.09 -8.89 41.55
C GLY A 22 -8.09 -8.76 40.41
N HIS A 23 -6.99 -9.49 40.55
CA HIS A 23 -5.92 -9.61 39.58
C HIS A 23 -6.44 -10.37 38.36
N VAL A 24 -6.94 -9.67 37.33
CA VAL A 24 -7.24 -10.29 36.03
C VAL A 24 -6.13 -9.93 35.06
N SER A 25 -5.20 -10.87 34.96
CA SER A 25 -4.28 -11.05 33.84
C SER A 25 -5.06 -11.00 32.51
N GLY A 26 -5.06 -9.82 31.90
CA GLY A 26 -5.59 -9.61 30.55
C GLY A 26 -4.61 -10.16 29.55
N ARG A 27 -4.83 -11.42 29.14
CA ARG A 27 -4.17 -12.08 28.01
C ARG A 27 -3.94 -11.10 26.86
N VAL A 28 -2.67 -11.00 26.46
CA VAL A 28 -2.26 -10.55 25.12
C VAL A 28 -2.95 -11.48 24.12
N THR A 29 -4.04 -11.01 23.51
CA THR A 29 -4.61 -11.66 22.32
C THR A 29 -3.78 -11.24 21.13
N THR A 30 -2.80 -12.09 20.81
CA THR A 30 -2.22 -12.25 19.49
C THR A 30 -3.33 -12.43 18.44
N GLU A 31 -3.05 -12.03 17.21
CA GLU A 31 -3.88 -12.29 16.01
C GLU A 31 -5.18 -11.48 15.90
N ARG A 32 -5.05 -10.18 15.61
CA ARG A 32 -6.10 -9.48 14.85
C ARG A 32 -5.85 -9.70 13.37
N GLU A 33 -6.55 -10.69 12.82
CA GLU A 33 -6.83 -10.83 11.39
C GLU A 33 -7.10 -9.45 10.79
N VAL A 34 -6.19 -8.97 9.96
CA VAL A 34 -6.49 -7.93 8.99
C VAL A 34 -7.43 -8.59 7.98
N ARG A 35 -8.73 -8.60 8.28
CA ARG A 35 -9.76 -8.88 7.29
C ARG A 35 -9.70 -7.74 6.29
N VAL A 36 -8.85 -7.90 5.29
CA VAL A 36 -8.93 -7.16 4.03
C VAL A 36 -10.36 -7.41 3.55
N GLY A 37 -11.23 -6.42 3.75
CA GLY A 37 -12.55 -6.45 3.15
C GLY A 37 -12.36 -6.66 1.65
N VAL A 38 -12.63 -7.87 1.18
CA VAL A 38 -12.62 -8.19 -0.24
C VAL A 38 -13.80 -7.45 -0.81
N PHE A 39 -13.59 -6.19 -1.19
CA PHE A 39 -14.45 -5.53 -2.16
C PHE A 39 -14.57 -6.52 -3.33
N ARG A 40 -15.74 -7.13 -3.53
CA ARG A 40 -16.01 -7.94 -4.72
C ARG A 40 -15.85 -7.00 -5.90
N GLN A 41 -14.67 -7.01 -6.50
CA GLN A 41 -14.44 -6.30 -7.74
C GLN A 41 -15.43 -6.87 -8.76
N PRO A 42 -16.07 -6.04 -9.59
CA PRO A 42 -16.87 -6.55 -10.69
C PRO A 42 -16.03 -7.55 -11.48
N ALA A 43 -16.58 -8.69 -11.90
CA ALA A 43 -15.81 -9.75 -12.55
C ALA A 43 -14.93 -9.26 -13.72
N MET A 44 -15.33 -8.16 -14.37
CA MET A 44 -14.61 -7.52 -15.49
C MET A 44 -13.42 -6.62 -15.05
N GLN A 45 -13.27 -6.35 -13.76
CA GLN A 45 -12.18 -5.57 -13.16
C GLN A 45 -11.17 -6.44 -12.41
N THR A 46 -11.43 -7.75 -12.31
CA THR A 46 -10.52 -8.71 -11.69
C THR A 46 -9.12 -8.58 -12.31
N PRO A 47 -8.06 -8.55 -11.50
CA PRO A 47 -6.70 -8.38 -11.99
C PRO A 47 -6.26 -9.59 -12.81
N VAL A 48 -5.60 -9.32 -13.94
CA VAL A 48 -5.02 -10.30 -14.87
C VAL A 48 -3.59 -9.91 -15.15
N LEU A 49 -2.65 -10.84 -14.97
CA LEU A 49 -1.23 -10.63 -15.23
C LEU A 49 -0.96 -10.67 -16.74
N VAL A 50 -0.23 -9.69 -17.24
CA VAL A 50 0.18 -9.61 -18.65
C VAL A 50 1.66 -9.90 -18.74
N LEU A 51 2.01 -10.91 -19.54
CA LEU A 51 3.37 -11.33 -19.84
C LEU A 51 3.79 -10.90 -21.25
N ASN A 52 5.08 -10.69 -21.41
CA ASN A 52 5.71 -10.53 -22.71
C ASN A 52 5.81 -11.87 -23.42
N ALA A 53 6.09 -11.87 -24.73
CA ALA A 53 6.34 -13.10 -25.48
C ALA A 53 7.45 -13.97 -24.85
N SER A 54 8.42 -13.33 -24.19
CA SER A 54 9.51 -13.95 -23.41
C SER A 54 9.13 -14.37 -21.99
N TYR A 55 7.84 -14.41 -21.63
CA TYR A 55 7.33 -14.72 -20.28
C TYR A 55 7.69 -13.72 -19.17
N GLU A 56 8.34 -12.61 -19.50
CA GLU A 56 8.61 -11.53 -18.55
C GLU A 56 7.31 -10.80 -18.14
N PRO A 57 7.08 -10.54 -16.84
CA PRO A 57 5.89 -9.82 -16.40
C PRO A 57 5.94 -8.34 -16.79
N ILE A 58 4.90 -7.87 -17.48
CA ILE A 58 4.78 -6.51 -18.02
C ILE A 58 4.01 -5.60 -17.05
N ASN A 59 2.77 -5.97 -16.77
CA ASN A 59 1.85 -5.23 -15.93
C ASN A 59 0.67 -6.11 -15.51
N ILE A 60 -0.23 -5.52 -14.73
CA ILE A 60 -1.53 -6.11 -14.39
C ILE A 60 -2.60 -5.22 -15.01
N CYS A 61 -3.59 -5.83 -15.64
CA CYS A 61 -4.76 -5.15 -16.18
C CYS A 61 -6.05 -5.77 -15.66
N GLY A 62 -7.19 -5.12 -15.88
CA GLY A 62 -8.49 -5.72 -15.56
C GLY A 62 -8.91 -6.75 -16.62
N ALA A 63 -9.67 -7.76 -16.21
CA ALA A 63 -10.17 -8.84 -17.06
C ALA A 63 -10.79 -8.36 -18.38
N ARG A 64 -11.55 -7.26 -18.38
CA ARG A 64 -12.09 -6.65 -19.60
C ARG A 64 -11.02 -6.40 -20.67
N ARG A 65 -9.90 -5.80 -20.28
CA ARG A 65 -8.82 -5.46 -21.21
C ARG A 65 -8.09 -6.72 -21.67
N ALA A 66 -7.87 -7.67 -20.76
CA ALA A 66 -7.26 -8.95 -21.09
C ALA A 66 -8.08 -9.71 -22.15
N LEU A 67 -9.39 -9.81 -21.96
CA LEU A 67 -10.31 -10.42 -22.92
C LEU A 67 -10.26 -9.75 -24.28
N VAL A 68 -10.23 -8.42 -24.34
CA VAL A 68 -10.09 -7.69 -25.61
C VAL A 68 -8.78 -8.04 -26.32
N LEU A 69 -7.67 -8.19 -25.59
CA LEU A 69 -6.38 -8.57 -26.20
C LEU A 69 -6.40 -10.01 -26.74
N VAL A 70 -7.03 -10.94 -26.02
CA VAL A 70 -7.17 -12.33 -26.43
C VAL A 70 -8.09 -12.46 -27.64
N LEU A 71 -9.27 -11.84 -27.60
CA LEU A 71 -10.25 -11.89 -28.69
C LEU A 71 -9.76 -11.22 -29.98
N LYS A 72 -8.86 -10.23 -29.87
CA LYS A 72 -8.18 -9.63 -31.03
C LYS A 72 -7.04 -10.49 -31.60
N GLY A 73 -6.71 -11.61 -30.95
CA GLY A 73 -5.58 -12.46 -31.36
C GLY A 73 -4.21 -11.85 -31.05
N VAL A 74 -4.12 -10.82 -30.20
CA VAL A 74 -2.86 -10.17 -29.81
C VAL A 74 -2.17 -10.90 -28.64
N ALA A 75 -2.97 -11.59 -27.84
CA ALA A 75 -2.52 -12.33 -26.66
C ALA A 75 -3.13 -13.73 -26.61
N ARG A 76 -2.47 -14.64 -25.89
CA ARG A 76 -2.98 -15.98 -25.54
C ARG A 76 -3.16 -16.07 -24.03
N THR A 77 -4.18 -16.80 -23.60
CA THR A 77 -4.37 -17.16 -22.18
C THR A 77 -3.41 -18.27 -21.80
N GLU A 78 -2.66 -18.08 -20.71
CA GLU A 78 -1.75 -19.08 -20.15
C GLU A 78 -2.34 -19.74 -18.90
N GLU A 79 -3.14 -19.00 -18.12
CA GLU A 79 -3.82 -19.48 -16.91
C GLU A 79 -5.25 -18.96 -16.86
N GLU A 80 -6.16 -19.77 -16.30
CA GLU A 80 -7.57 -19.47 -16.18
C GLU A 80 -7.99 -19.40 -14.71
N GLN A 81 -8.96 -18.55 -14.38
CA GLN A 81 -9.42 -18.31 -13.00
C GLN A 81 -10.64 -19.18 -12.62
N GLY A 82 -10.95 -20.23 -13.40
CA GLY A 82 -12.07 -21.14 -13.19
C GLY A 82 -13.47 -20.56 -13.46
N ALA A 83 -13.63 -19.24 -13.55
CA ALA A 83 -14.88 -18.60 -13.97
C ALA A 83 -15.06 -18.65 -15.49
N VAL A 84 -16.29 -18.79 -15.97
CA VAL A 84 -16.62 -18.75 -17.39
C VAL A 84 -17.51 -17.55 -17.69
N LEU A 85 -17.13 -16.80 -18.72
CA LEU A 85 -17.90 -15.69 -19.25
C LEU A 85 -18.78 -16.18 -20.40
N HIS A 86 -20.04 -15.77 -20.37
CA HIS A 86 -21.02 -16.09 -21.40
C HIS A 86 -21.30 -14.86 -22.26
N ALA A 87 -21.25 -15.05 -23.57
CA ALA A 87 -21.72 -14.09 -24.55
C ALA A 87 -22.76 -14.76 -25.46
N ALA A 88 -23.49 -13.97 -26.25
CA ALA A 88 -24.60 -14.46 -27.06
C ALA A 88 -24.26 -15.65 -27.98
N ARG A 89 -22.99 -15.75 -28.42
CA ARG A 89 -22.52 -16.80 -29.35
C ARG A 89 -21.29 -17.58 -28.88
N MET A 90 -20.78 -17.30 -27.67
CA MET A 90 -19.51 -17.90 -27.23
C MET A 90 -19.43 -17.99 -25.71
N ARG A 91 -18.61 -18.93 -25.24
CA ARG A 91 -18.20 -19.07 -23.84
C ARG A 91 -16.69 -18.89 -23.80
N VAL A 92 -16.21 -18.04 -22.91
CA VAL A 92 -14.79 -17.71 -22.78
C VAL A 92 -14.38 -17.90 -21.33
N ALA A 93 -13.38 -18.72 -21.07
CA ALA A 93 -12.82 -18.84 -19.73
C ALA A 93 -12.21 -17.52 -19.28
N MET A 94 -12.39 -17.17 -18.01
CA MET A 94 -11.83 -15.96 -17.42
C MET A 94 -10.30 -16.10 -17.35
N PRO A 95 -9.53 -15.27 -18.06
CA PRO A 95 -8.08 -15.36 -18.00
C PRO A 95 -7.57 -14.85 -16.65
N SER A 96 -6.63 -15.56 -16.04
CA SER A 96 -5.86 -15.10 -14.88
C SER A 96 -4.47 -14.58 -15.31
N VAL A 97 -3.87 -15.21 -16.32
CA VAL A 97 -2.60 -14.79 -16.93
C VAL A 97 -2.72 -14.81 -18.44
N ILE A 98 -2.30 -13.75 -19.10
CA ILE A 98 -2.20 -13.67 -20.56
C ILE A 98 -0.77 -13.38 -20.99
N ARG A 99 -0.39 -13.86 -22.16
CA ARG A 99 0.91 -13.61 -22.78
C ARG A 99 0.73 -12.97 -24.15
N LEU A 100 1.48 -11.90 -24.42
CA LEU A 100 1.52 -11.29 -25.75
C LEU A 100 2.21 -12.23 -26.74
N LEU A 101 1.69 -12.32 -27.96
CA LEU A 101 2.27 -13.18 -29.00
C LEU A 101 3.55 -12.60 -29.60
N GLU A 102 3.65 -11.27 -29.64
CA GLU A 102 4.84 -10.55 -30.10
C GLU A 102 5.59 -9.92 -28.94
N TYR A 103 6.92 -9.89 -29.05
CA TYR A 103 7.76 -9.17 -28.10
C TYR A 103 7.45 -7.68 -28.14
N ARG A 104 7.16 -7.10 -26.97
CA ARG A 104 6.99 -5.65 -26.80
C ARG A 104 8.13 -5.11 -25.94
N ARG A 105 8.97 -4.25 -26.53
CA ARG A 105 9.95 -3.46 -25.78
C ARG A 105 9.20 -2.43 -24.95
N ILE A 106 9.17 -2.60 -23.63
CA ILE A 106 8.50 -1.66 -22.73
C ILE A 106 9.46 -0.51 -22.46
N PRO A 107 9.18 0.71 -22.94
CA PRO A 107 9.99 1.85 -22.55
C PRO A 107 9.87 2.07 -21.04
N HIS A 108 10.91 2.60 -20.41
CA HIS A 108 10.87 2.95 -19.00
C HIS A 108 9.81 4.04 -18.77
N GLN A 109 8.57 3.64 -18.48
CA GLN A 109 7.47 4.56 -18.27
C GLN A 109 7.65 5.24 -16.92
N THR A 110 8.01 6.52 -16.96
CA THR A 110 7.95 7.38 -15.78
C THR A 110 6.49 7.54 -15.38
N ARG A 111 6.11 6.97 -14.23
CA ARG A 111 4.78 7.19 -13.66
C ARG A 111 4.65 8.68 -13.29
N ALA A 112 3.46 9.24 -13.52
CA ALA A 112 3.16 10.59 -13.06
C ALA A 112 3.32 10.69 -11.54
N LEU A 113 3.88 11.81 -11.07
CA LEU A 113 3.98 12.09 -9.65
C LEU A 113 2.57 12.28 -9.08
N SER A 114 2.17 11.40 -8.17
CA SER A 114 0.88 11.50 -7.49
C SER A 114 0.97 10.90 -6.11
N ARG A 115 0.07 11.33 -5.21
CA ARG A 115 -0.05 10.76 -3.86
C ARG A 115 -0.17 9.25 -3.90
N LYS A 116 -1.07 8.72 -4.75
CA LYS A 116 -1.27 7.28 -4.91
C LYS A 116 0.04 6.57 -5.27
N ASN A 117 0.83 7.11 -6.20
CA ASN A 117 2.05 6.45 -6.64
C ASN A 117 3.20 6.56 -5.63
N ILE A 118 3.28 7.64 -4.85
CA ILE A 118 4.26 7.75 -3.74
C ILE A 118 3.92 6.75 -2.64
N LEU A 119 2.65 6.67 -2.22
CA LEU A 119 2.22 5.69 -1.22
C LEU A 119 2.49 4.26 -1.70
N LEU A 120 2.24 3.97 -2.98
CA LEU A 120 2.50 2.66 -3.57
C LEU A 120 4.00 2.33 -3.65
N ARG A 121 4.85 3.30 -4.02
CA ARG A 121 6.31 3.17 -4.00
C ARG A 121 6.81 2.84 -2.59
N ASP A 122 6.26 3.52 -1.61
CA ASP A 122 6.62 3.42 -0.20
C ASP A 122 5.86 2.29 0.52
N ARG A 123 5.14 1.45 -0.22
CA ARG A 123 4.43 0.26 0.29
C ARG A 123 3.44 0.59 1.42
N ASN A 124 2.81 1.76 1.35
CA ASN A 124 1.98 2.31 2.43
C ASN A 124 2.67 2.29 3.81
N SER A 125 3.99 2.48 3.85
CA SER A 125 4.76 2.57 5.09
C SER A 125 5.30 3.98 5.29
N CYS A 126 5.22 4.46 6.52
CA CYS A 126 5.82 5.73 6.91
C CYS A 126 7.35 5.63 6.74
N GLN A 127 7.94 6.53 5.95
CA GLN A 127 9.38 6.51 5.68
C GLN A 127 10.25 6.98 6.84
N TYR A 128 9.65 7.34 7.99
CA TYR A 128 10.38 7.70 9.21
C TYR A 128 10.29 6.62 10.30
N CYS A 129 9.08 6.13 10.61
CA CYS A 129 8.86 5.14 11.65
C CYS A 129 8.61 3.71 11.15
N SER A 130 8.61 3.48 9.83
CA SER A 130 8.39 2.18 9.17
C SER A 130 7.01 1.55 9.37
N VAL A 131 6.12 2.16 10.16
CA VAL A 131 4.76 1.63 10.39
C VAL A 131 3.97 1.61 9.08
N ILE A 132 3.40 0.44 8.77
CA ILE A 132 2.49 0.24 7.64
C ILE A 132 1.10 0.69 8.08
N LEU A 133 0.49 1.59 7.31
CA LEU A 133 -0.80 2.21 7.63
C LEU A 133 -1.72 2.21 6.40
N THR A 134 -2.99 2.53 6.60
CA THR A 134 -3.89 2.71 5.47
C THR A 134 -3.56 4.01 4.71
N ALA A 135 -3.95 4.09 3.45
CA ALA A 135 -3.69 5.27 2.61
C ALA A 135 -4.33 6.57 3.15
N GLY A 136 -5.36 6.46 3.99
CA GLY A 136 -6.03 7.59 4.65
C GLY A 136 -5.25 8.16 5.84
N GLU A 137 -4.48 7.32 6.54
CA GLU A 137 -3.69 7.69 7.72
C GLU A 137 -2.28 8.19 7.37
N LEU A 138 -1.89 8.01 6.11
CA LEU A 138 -0.64 8.51 5.56
C LEU A 138 -0.84 9.89 4.97
N THR A 139 0.23 10.65 4.93
CA THR A 139 0.37 11.93 4.25
C THR A 139 1.60 11.89 3.36
N LEU A 140 1.75 12.93 2.54
CA LEU A 140 3.02 13.17 1.88
C LEU A 140 3.80 14.20 2.68
N ASP A 141 5.09 13.96 2.83
CA ASP A 141 6.03 14.91 3.41
C ASP A 141 7.14 15.22 2.40
N HIS A 142 7.66 16.43 2.48
CA HIS A 142 8.83 16.86 1.74
C HIS A 142 10.07 16.66 2.62
N VAL A 143 10.97 15.77 2.20
CA VAL A 143 12.23 15.49 2.92
C VAL A 143 13.00 16.80 3.17
N ILE A 144 13.17 17.59 2.12
CA ILE A 144 13.56 19.00 2.15
C ILE A 144 12.27 19.83 2.21
N PRO A 145 11.96 20.53 3.31
CA PRO A 145 10.73 21.32 3.45
C PRO A 145 10.58 22.38 2.36
N ARG A 146 9.33 22.64 1.93
CA ARG A 146 9.03 23.69 0.95
C ARG A 146 9.54 25.07 1.37
N SER A 147 9.47 25.40 2.66
CA SER A 147 9.99 26.67 3.21
C SER A 147 11.50 26.82 3.08
N ARG A 148 12.22 25.73 2.78
CA ARG A 148 13.67 25.69 2.54
C ARG A 148 14.01 25.39 1.07
N GLY A 149 13.05 25.66 0.16
CA GLY A 149 13.25 25.48 -1.28
C GLY A 149 12.99 24.07 -1.81
N GLY A 150 12.47 23.16 -0.99
CA GLY A 150 12.15 21.80 -1.43
C GLY A 150 11.05 21.74 -2.49
N LEU A 151 11.35 21.10 -3.62
CA LEU A 151 10.42 20.91 -4.74
C LEU A 151 9.53 19.68 -4.54
N SER A 152 8.37 19.66 -5.18
CA SER A 152 7.50 18.47 -5.24
C SER A 152 7.99 17.53 -6.35
N THR A 153 9.00 16.71 -6.04
CA THR A 153 9.58 15.73 -6.96
C THR A 153 9.56 14.32 -6.37
N TRP A 154 9.88 13.31 -7.19
CA TRP A 154 9.98 11.92 -6.73
C TRP A 154 11.07 11.74 -5.67
N GLU A 155 12.13 12.53 -5.78
CA GLU A 155 13.33 12.54 -4.95
C GLU A 155 13.16 13.38 -3.68
N ASN A 156 11.99 13.98 -3.46
CA ASN A 156 11.74 14.78 -2.26
C ASN A 156 10.43 14.42 -1.54
N LEU A 157 9.48 13.80 -2.22
CA LEU A 157 8.23 13.37 -1.60
C LEU A 157 8.31 11.94 -1.06
N VAL A 158 7.82 11.75 0.17
CA VAL A 158 7.75 10.45 0.86
C VAL A 158 6.42 10.25 1.57
N ALA A 159 6.01 9.01 1.74
CA ALA A 159 4.88 8.64 2.58
C ALA A 159 5.24 8.81 4.07
N CYS A 160 4.40 9.48 4.84
CA CYS A 160 4.65 9.76 6.25
C CYS A 160 3.35 9.74 7.06
N CYS A 161 3.35 9.17 8.26
CA CYS A 161 2.19 9.23 9.16
C CYS A 161 2.02 10.64 9.75
N HIS A 162 0.80 11.00 10.16
CA HIS A 162 0.52 12.34 10.70
C HIS A 162 1.41 12.73 11.89
N ASN A 163 1.75 11.79 12.78
CA ASN A 163 2.60 12.05 13.94
C ASN A 163 4.03 12.42 13.54
N CYS A 164 4.67 11.59 12.70
CA CYS A 164 6.02 11.88 12.21
C CYS A 164 6.06 13.16 11.38
N ASN A 165 5.04 13.40 10.54
CA ASN A 165 4.96 14.58 9.70
C ASN A 165 4.90 15.86 10.55
N ARG A 166 4.04 15.86 11.59
CA ARG A 166 3.96 16.98 12.55
C ARG A 166 5.26 17.20 13.32
N ARG A 167 5.92 16.11 13.75
CA ARG A 167 7.19 16.18 14.49
C ARG A 167 8.33 16.75 13.63
N LYS A 168 8.39 16.39 12.36
CA LYS A 168 9.39 16.94 11.42
C LYS A 168 9.15 18.42 11.15
N GLY A 169 7.91 18.79 10.83
CA GLY A 169 7.55 20.18 10.51
C GLY A 169 8.40 20.73 9.35
N ASN A 170 8.99 21.91 9.56
CA ASN A 170 9.84 22.61 8.59
C ASN A 170 11.36 22.37 8.79
N GLN A 171 11.71 21.31 9.52
CA GLN A 171 13.10 20.94 9.79
C GLN A 171 13.65 20.00 8.71
N MET A 172 14.95 20.09 8.49
CA MET A 172 15.75 19.16 7.70
C MET A 172 16.06 17.91 8.53
N LEU A 173 16.24 16.76 7.89
CA LEU A 173 16.52 15.51 8.62
C LEU A 173 17.81 15.56 9.45
N HIS A 174 18.83 16.31 9.03
CA HIS A 174 20.08 16.44 9.79
C HIS A 174 19.92 17.28 11.08
N GLU A 175 18.85 18.06 11.21
CA GLU A 175 18.56 18.84 12.42
C GLU A 175 17.86 18.00 13.50
N LEU A 176 17.36 16.81 13.12
CA LEU A 176 16.62 15.92 14.00
C LEU A 176 17.49 14.72 14.40
N THR A 177 17.62 14.47 15.70
CA THR A 177 18.46 13.37 16.21
C THR A 177 17.79 12.00 16.10
N ASP A 178 16.46 11.95 16.16
CA ASP A 178 15.65 10.73 16.30
C ASP A 178 14.80 10.41 15.06
N MET A 179 15.11 11.04 13.92
CA MET A 179 14.39 10.83 12.67
C MET A 179 15.35 10.55 11.53
N LYS A 180 15.18 9.38 10.91
CA LYS A 180 15.96 8.96 9.75
C LYS A 180 15.04 8.44 8.68
N LEU A 181 15.45 8.59 7.45
CA LEU A 181 14.71 8.08 6.32
C LEU A 181 15.03 6.60 6.13
N GLN A 182 13.98 5.79 5.98
CA GLN A 182 14.12 4.33 5.82
C GLN A 182 14.63 3.94 4.43
N ARG A 183 14.19 4.67 3.41
CA ARG A 183 14.63 4.49 2.03
C ARG A 183 14.74 5.83 1.33
N GLU A 184 15.78 5.99 0.54
CA GLU A 184 15.92 7.19 -0.27
C GLU A 184 14.78 7.31 -1.29
N PRO A 185 14.20 8.51 -1.41
CA PRO A 185 13.10 8.77 -2.31
C PRO A 185 13.66 8.75 -3.74
N ARG A 186 13.10 7.88 -4.57
CA ARG A 186 13.50 7.74 -5.97
C ARG A 186 12.29 7.59 -6.87
N PRO A 187 12.43 7.82 -8.19
CA PRO A 187 11.39 7.53 -9.15
C PRO A 187 10.97 6.07 -9.12
N PHE A 188 9.78 5.83 -9.66
CA PHE A 188 9.24 4.49 -9.80
C PHE A 188 10.12 3.65 -10.74
N SER A 189 10.69 2.56 -10.23
CA SER A 189 11.59 1.69 -10.99
C SER A 189 10.93 0.36 -11.36
N LEU A 190 11.60 -0.43 -12.21
CA LEU A 190 11.20 -1.82 -12.52
C LEU A 190 11.14 -2.70 -11.28
N HIS A 191 11.99 -2.46 -10.28
CA HIS A 191 11.91 -3.19 -9.01
C HIS A 191 10.62 -2.87 -8.26
N THR A 192 10.22 -1.59 -8.25
CA THR A 192 8.94 -1.16 -7.66
C THR A 192 7.76 -1.78 -8.40
N SER A 193 7.77 -1.79 -9.74
CA SER A 193 6.69 -2.41 -10.52
C SER A 193 6.56 -3.91 -10.22
N ARG A 194 7.66 -4.65 -10.19
CA ARG A 194 7.67 -6.08 -9.85
C ARG A 194 7.16 -6.35 -8.44
N HIS A 195 7.59 -5.54 -7.46
CA HIS A 195 7.10 -5.67 -6.10
C HIS A 195 5.58 -5.48 -6.01
N ILE A 196 5.02 -4.49 -6.71
CA ILE A 196 3.57 -4.28 -6.74
C ILE A 196 2.85 -5.44 -7.41
N MET A 197 3.41 -5.99 -8.49
CA MET A 197 2.84 -7.17 -9.12
C MET A 197 2.83 -8.37 -8.17
N ARG A 198 3.90 -8.58 -7.39
CA ARG A 198 3.96 -9.60 -6.34
C ARG A 198 2.95 -9.33 -5.22
N MET A 199 2.78 -8.09 -4.79
CA MET A 199 1.78 -7.73 -3.77
C MET A 199 0.36 -8.05 -4.23
N ILE A 200 0.00 -7.68 -5.45
CA ILE A 200 -1.34 -7.94 -6.03
C ILE A 200 -1.54 -9.42 -6.33
N GLY A 201 -0.52 -10.07 -6.88
CA GLY A 201 -0.54 -11.50 -7.24
C GLY A 201 -0.29 -12.46 -6.08
N SER A 202 -0.03 -11.95 -4.86
CA SER A 202 0.31 -12.81 -3.70
C SER A 202 -0.81 -13.81 -3.35
N ALA A 203 -2.05 -13.45 -3.67
CA ALA A 203 -3.22 -14.27 -3.46
C ALA A 203 -3.47 -15.33 -4.56
N ASP A 204 -2.83 -15.22 -5.74
CA ASP A 204 -3.00 -16.17 -6.84
C ASP A 204 -1.75 -17.05 -6.99
N ALA A 205 -1.91 -18.33 -6.65
CA ALA A 205 -0.82 -19.30 -6.73
C ALA A 205 -0.28 -19.46 -8.16
N ALA A 206 -1.12 -19.31 -9.19
CA ALA A 206 -0.73 -19.46 -10.59
C ALA A 206 0.24 -18.36 -11.03
N TRP A 207 0.19 -17.19 -10.39
CA TRP A 207 1.05 -16.05 -10.73
C TRP A 207 2.47 -16.23 -10.20
N ARG A 208 2.68 -17.08 -9.19
CA ARG A 208 3.94 -17.19 -8.48
C ARG A 208 5.12 -17.54 -9.40
N LYS A 209 4.91 -18.47 -10.33
CA LYS A 209 5.93 -18.90 -11.29
C LYS A 209 6.38 -17.81 -12.27
N TYR A 210 5.52 -16.83 -12.57
CA TYR A 210 5.82 -15.75 -13.51
C TYR A 210 6.41 -14.51 -12.82
N LEU A 211 6.22 -14.37 -11.51
CA LEU A 211 6.68 -13.22 -10.74
C LEU A 211 8.01 -13.47 -10.03
N TYR A 212 8.65 -14.62 -10.28
CA TYR A 212 9.90 -15.05 -9.69
C TYR A 212 9.88 -14.79 -8.18
N PHE A 213 8.90 -15.34 -7.47
CA PHE A 213 8.99 -15.37 -6.02
C PHE A 213 10.29 -16.12 -5.69
N GLU A 214 11.18 -15.47 -4.95
CA GLU A 214 12.30 -16.17 -4.32
C GLU A 214 11.66 -17.30 -3.51
N ALA A 215 12.02 -18.54 -3.79
CA ALA A 215 11.65 -19.64 -2.92
C ALA A 215 12.07 -19.22 -1.51
N GLU A 216 11.13 -19.19 -0.55
CA GLU A 216 11.54 -19.05 0.84
C GLU A 216 12.64 -20.11 1.07
N PRO A 217 13.82 -19.75 1.57
CA PRO A 217 14.78 -20.76 1.96
C PRO A 217 14.05 -21.66 2.95
N ALA A 218 13.94 -22.94 2.62
CA ALA A 218 13.41 -23.93 3.52
C ALA A 218 14.18 -23.79 4.84
N ALA A 219 13.45 -23.42 5.90
CA ALA A 219 13.98 -23.31 7.25
C ALA A 219 14.40 -24.69 7.77
#